data_AF-A0A969F2X9-F1
#
_entry.id   AF-A0A969F2X9-F1
#
_cell.length_a   1.000
_cell.length_b   1.000
_cell.length_c   1.000
_cell.angle_alpha   90.00
_cell.angle_beta   90.00
_cell.angle_gamma   90.00
#
_symmetry.space_group_name_H-M   'P 1'
#
loop_
_entity.id
_entity.type
_entity.pdbx_description
1 polymer ?
#
loop_
_entity_poly.entity_id
_entity_poly.type
_entity_poly.pdbx_seq_one_letter_code
_entity_poly.pdbx_strand_id
1 'polypeptide(L)'
;MLSAGYGREALAWREWLIRAVAGNPADIQIVYGIAGERRIEEREIDWLPGFLDSRPVRVGNAASHQLQLDIYGEVLDAAYQTLCYGVERSDDGWAMLRHMSQLAGRRLAP
;
A
#
# COMPACT_ATOMS: atom_id res chain seq x y z
N MET A 1 13.02 -7.58 1.61
CA MET A 1 13.28 -8.02 0.22
C MET A 1 14.70 -7.66 -0.21
N LEU A 2 15.06 -6.37 -0.22
CA LEU A 2 16.41 -5.90 -0.59
C LEU A 2 17.53 -6.52 0.27
N SER A 3 17.40 -6.49 1.60
CA SER A 3 18.37 -7.09 2.53
C SER A 3 18.55 -8.60 2.38
N ALA A 4 17.56 -9.28 1.84
CA ALA A 4 17.57 -10.72 1.60
C ALA A 4 17.99 -11.08 0.15
N GLY A 5 18.43 -10.10 -0.65
CA GLY A 5 18.89 -10.30 -2.03
C GLY A 5 17.80 -10.29 -3.11
N TYR A 6 16.52 -10.09 -2.75
CA TYR A 6 15.38 -10.06 -3.67
C TYR A 6 15.14 -8.68 -4.28
N GLY A 7 16.15 -8.17 -5.00
CA GLY A 7 16.12 -6.81 -5.57
C GLY A 7 15.10 -6.65 -6.70
N ARG A 8 14.96 -7.66 -7.55
CA ARG A 8 14.00 -7.63 -8.67
C ARG A 8 12.56 -7.55 -8.18
N GLU A 9 12.24 -8.32 -7.15
CA GLU A 9 10.91 -8.39 -6.57
C GLU A 9 10.59 -7.10 -5.79
N ALA A 10 11.57 -6.52 -5.09
CA ALA A 10 11.42 -5.21 -4.46
C ALA A 10 11.11 -4.11 -5.49
N LEU A 11 11.81 -4.11 -6.63
CA LEU A 11 11.52 -3.19 -7.73
C LEU A 11 10.14 -3.44 -8.34
N ALA A 12 9.78 -4.70 -8.59
CA ALA A 12 8.46 -5.05 -9.13
C ALA A 12 7.32 -4.59 -8.20
N TRP A 13 7.50 -4.74 -6.88
CA TRP A 13 6.57 -4.24 -5.87
C TRP A 13 6.46 -2.71 -5.92
N ARG A 14 7.58 -1.99 -6.02
CA ARG A 14 7.59 -0.51 -6.13
C ARG A 14 6.80 -0.05 -7.36
N GLU A 15 7.06 -0.65 -8.52
CA GLU A 15 6.36 -0.32 -9.76
C GLU A 15 4.87 -0.67 -9.69
N TRP A 16 4.52 -1.77 -9.02
CA TRP A 16 3.12 -2.12 -8.75
C TRP A 16 2.44 -1.05 -7.88
N LEU A 17 3.09 -0.59 -6.81
CA LEU A 17 2.54 0.43 -5.90
C LEU A 17 2.30 1.75 -6.64
N ILE A 18 3.25 2.21 -7.45
CA ILE A 18 3.10 3.44 -8.25
C ILE A 18 1.87 3.35 -9.17
N ARG A 19 1.67 2.20 -9.84
CA ARG A 19 0.49 1.97 -10.69
C ARG A 19 -0.81 1.92 -9.90
N ALA A 20 -0.82 1.24 -8.75
CA ALA A 20 -2.01 1.09 -7.91
C ALA A 20 -2.52 2.45 -7.36
N VAL A 21 -1.59 3.35 -7.03
CA VAL A 21 -1.88 4.71 -6.53
C VAL A 21 -2.26 5.68 -7.66
N ALA A 22 -2.19 5.25 -8.93
CA ALA A 22 -2.51 6.05 -10.12
C ALA A 22 -1.80 7.43 -10.15
N GLY A 23 -0.62 7.53 -9.54
CA GLY A 23 0.19 8.75 -9.49
C GLY A 23 -0.32 9.84 -8.54
N ASN A 24 -1.41 9.61 -7.78
CA ASN A 24 -1.89 10.57 -6.79
C ASN A 24 -1.68 10.05 -5.36
N PRO A 25 -0.71 10.58 -4.62
CA PRO A 25 -0.48 10.28 -3.20
C PRO A 25 -1.69 10.33 -2.27
N ALA A 26 -2.72 11.13 -2.58
CA ALA A 26 -3.94 11.19 -1.78
C ALA A 26 -4.83 9.93 -1.92
N ASP A 27 -4.60 9.16 -2.99
CA ASP A 27 -5.33 7.95 -3.34
C ASP A 27 -4.77 6.67 -2.72
N ILE A 28 -3.69 6.78 -1.94
CA ILE A 28 -3.10 5.62 -1.27
C ILE A 28 -4.07 5.00 -0.26
N GLN A 29 -4.22 3.67 -0.35
CA GLN A 29 -4.94 2.84 0.61
C GLN A 29 -3.96 1.94 1.37
N ILE A 30 -4.36 1.51 2.57
CA ILE A 30 -3.59 0.55 3.37
C ILE A 30 -3.57 -0.85 2.74
N VAL A 31 -4.62 -1.21 1.99
CA VAL A 31 -4.77 -2.54 1.43
C VAL A 31 -5.41 -2.48 0.04
N TYR A 32 -4.92 -3.34 -0.83
CA TYR A 32 -5.36 -3.52 -2.21
C TYR A 32 -5.56 -5.01 -2.50
N GLY A 33 -6.37 -5.31 -3.52
CA GLY A 33 -6.34 -6.61 -4.16
C GLY A 33 -4.97 -6.88 -4.80
N ILE A 34 -4.67 -8.16 -5.06
CA ILE A 34 -3.36 -8.56 -5.60
C ILE A 34 -3.06 -7.97 -6.98
N ALA A 35 -4.10 -7.66 -7.76
CA ALA A 35 -3.95 -7.00 -9.06
C ALA A 35 -4.00 -5.47 -8.97
N GLY A 36 -4.04 -4.90 -7.76
CA GLY A 36 -4.16 -3.46 -7.50
C GLY A 36 -5.60 -2.97 -7.37
N GLU A 37 -6.57 -3.87 -7.18
CA GLU A 37 -7.97 -3.49 -6.98
C GLU A 37 -8.14 -2.66 -5.71
N ARG A 38 -8.77 -1.49 -5.85
CA ARG A 38 -9.03 -0.55 -4.75
C ARG A 38 -10.34 -0.79 -4.02
N ARG A 39 -11.30 -1.41 -4.74
CA ARG A 39 -12.63 -1.74 -4.23
C ARG A 39 -12.62 -3.18 -3.76
N ILE A 40 -12.26 -3.37 -2.51
CA ILE A 40 -12.24 -4.66 -1.82
C ILE A 40 -13.21 -4.63 -0.63
N GLU A 41 -14.46 -4.25 -0.94
CA GLU A 41 -15.52 -4.11 0.06
C GLU A 41 -15.71 -5.41 0.84
N GLU A 42 -15.75 -5.27 2.17
CA GLU A 42 -16.01 -6.39 3.05
C GLU A 42 -17.49 -6.74 3.04
N ARG A 43 -17.81 -8.03 2.87
CA ARG A 43 -19.18 -8.54 2.96
C ARG A 43 -19.21 -9.91 3.63
N GLU A 44 -20.32 -10.20 4.28
CA GLU A 44 -20.58 -11.51 4.88
C GLU A 44 -21.11 -12.51 3.83
N ILE A 45 -20.77 -13.78 3.99
CA ILE A 45 -21.21 -14.89 3.14
C ILE A 45 -22.04 -15.85 3.98
N ASP A 46 -23.35 -15.59 4.04
CA ASP A 46 -24.28 -16.26 4.96
C ASP A 46 -24.42 -17.78 4.73
N TRP A 47 -24.20 -18.23 3.49
CA TRP A 47 -24.36 -19.63 3.09
C TRP A 47 -23.11 -20.48 3.36
N LEU A 48 -21.96 -19.87 3.64
CA LEU A 48 -20.72 -20.60 3.85
C LEU A 48 -20.53 -20.85 5.37
N PRO A 49 -20.43 -22.11 5.83
CA PRO A 49 -20.35 -22.42 7.26
C PRO A 49 -19.05 -21.97 7.92
N GLY A 50 -18.01 -21.66 7.16
CA GLY A 50 -16.69 -21.25 7.66
C GLY A 50 -15.84 -22.44 8.11
N PHE A 51 -14.57 -22.16 8.45
CA PHE A 51 -13.68 -23.19 8.99
C PHE A 51 -14.11 -23.57 10.41
N LEU A 52 -14.33 -24.87 10.66
CA LEU A 52 -14.84 -25.38 11.94
C LEU A 52 -16.13 -24.68 12.39
N ASP A 53 -17.06 -24.46 11.46
CA ASP A 53 -18.34 -23.77 11.71
C ASP A 53 -18.20 -22.33 12.25
N SER A 54 -17.04 -21.70 12.08
CA SER A 54 -16.80 -20.31 12.50
C SER A 54 -17.65 -19.34 11.68
N ARG A 55 -18.43 -18.50 12.39
CA ARG A 55 -19.30 -17.49 11.78
C ARG A 55 -19.10 -16.11 12.40
N PRO A 56 -19.24 -15.02 11.62
CA PRO A 56 -19.55 -15.01 10.19
C PRO A 56 -18.32 -15.25 9.29
N VAL A 57 -18.55 -15.77 8.09
CA VAL A 57 -17.55 -15.78 7.01
C VAL A 57 -17.60 -14.44 6.31
N ARG A 58 -16.43 -13.79 6.14
CA ARG A 58 -16.31 -12.53 5.40
C ARG A 58 -15.34 -12.67 4.24
N VAL A 59 -15.58 -11.90 3.18
CA VAL A 59 -14.66 -11.70 2.05
C VAL A 59 -14.46 -10.21 1.82
N GLY A 60 -13.30 -9.82 1.33
CA GLY A 60 -12.90 -8.41 1.21
C GLY A 60 -12.04 -7.94 2.38
N ASN A 61 -11.92 -6.63 2.56
CA ASN A 61 -11.17 -6.03 3.66
C ASN A 61 -11.72 -4.63 4.01
N ALA A 62 -12.33 -4.50 5.19
CA ALA A 62 -12.91 -3.25 5.66
C ALA A 62 -11.88 -2.13 5.87
N ALA A 63 -10.58 -2.46 6.03
CA ALA A 63 -9.53 -1.47 6.19
C ALA A 63 -9.27 -0.64 4.91
N SER A 64 -9.76 -1.08 3.74
CA SER A 64 -9.63 -0.33 2.49
C SER A 64 -10.27 1.07 2.51
N HIS A 65 -11.20 1.32 3.43
CA HIS A 65 -11.83 2.63 3.65
C HIS A 65 -11.24 3.41 4.83
N GLN A 66 -10.35 2.78 5.60
CA GLN A 66 -9.76 3.41 6.77
C GLN A 66 -8.57 4.28 6.38
N LEU A 67 -8.55 5.49 6.92
CA LEU A 67 -7.35 6.31 6.90
C LEU A 67 -6.41 5.82 8.00
N GLN A 68 -5.32 5.17 7.61
CA GLN A 68 -4.19 4.85 8.49
C GLN A 68 -3.00 5.73 8.08
N LEU A 69 -2.38 6.43 9.03
CA LEU A 69 -1.36 7.46 8.76
C LEU A 69 0.05 6.88 8.67
N ASP A 70 0.28 5.69 9.21
CA ASP A 70 1.52 4.94 9.14
C ASP A 70 1.93 4.57 7.70
N ILE A 71 0.98 4.38 6.80
CA ILE A 71 1.23 4.08 5.37
C ILE A 71 2.17 5.08 4.70
N TYR A 72 2.11 6.36 5.11
CA TYR A 72 3.03 7.38 4.58
C TYR A 72 4.47 7.10 4.99
N GLY A 73 4.69 6.71 6.24
CA GLY A 73 5.99 6.32 6.76
C GLY A 73 6.52 5.06 6.09
N GLU A 74 5.67 4.05 5.90
CA GLU A 74 6.05 2.79 5.26
C GLU A 74 6.52 2.97 3.81
N VAL A 75 5.83 3.78 3.02
CA VAL A 75 6.24 4.06 1.63
C VAL A 75 7.52 4.90 1.57
N LEU A 76 7.67 5.88 2.48
CA LEU A 76 8.90 6.65 2.58
C LEU A 76 10.09 5.78 2.98
N ASP A 77 9.92 4.87 3.94
CA ASP A 77 10.96 3.92 4.33
C ASP A 77 11.29 2.97 3.17
N ALA A 78 10.30 2.40 2.49
CA ALA A 78 10.56 1.54 1.32
C ALA A 78 11.36 2.27 0.23
N ALA A 79 11.06 3.54 -0.04
CA ALA A 79 11.84 4.36 -0.94
C ALA A 79 13.26 4.61 -0.42
N TYR A 80 13.42 4.96 0.85
CA TYR A 80 14.73 5.12 1.47
C TYR A 80 15.59 3.86 1.36
N GLN A 81 15.01 2.69 1.65
CA GLN A 81 15.69 1.40 1.50
C GLN A 81 16.15 1.18 0.05
N THR A 82 15.34 1.51 -0.97
CA THR A 82 15.80 1.37 -2.36
C THR A 82 17.05 2.20 -2.66
N LEU A 83 17.14 3.43 -2.12
CA LEU A 83 18.32 4.28 -2.28
C LEU A 83 19.55 3.69 -1.56
N CYS A 84 19.39 3.19 -0.33
CA CYS A 84 20.47 2.56 0.43
C CYS A 84 21.07 1.33 -0.29
N TYR A 85 20.28 0.64 -1.11
CA TYR A 85 20.71 -0.52 -1.88
C TYR A 85 21.15 -0.16 -3.32
N GLY A 86 21.36 1.12 -3.62
CA GLY A 86 21.93 1.58 -4.89
C GLY A 86 20.96 1.57 -6.07
N VAL A 87 19.65 1.45 -5.82
CA VAL A 87 18.64 1.63 -6.87
C VAL A 87 18.55 3.11 -7.20
N GLU A 88 18.70 3.44 -8.48
CA GLU A 88 18.58 4.82 -8.93
C GLU A 88 17.19 5.39 -8.65
N ARG A 89 17.19 6.67 -8.28
CA ARG A 89 15.99 7.45 -8.07
C ARG A 89 15.33 7.74 -9.41
N SER A 90 14.03 7.43 -9.55
CA SER A 90 13.23 7.96 -10.66
C SER A 90 12.65 9.34 -10.31
N ASP A 91 12.46 10.20 -11.31
CA ASP A 91 11.88 11.53 -11.09
C ASP A 91 10.41 11.45 -10.66
N ASP A 92 9.63 10.55 -11.27
CA ASP A 92 8.24 10.30 -10.91
C ASP A 92 8.10 9.78 -9.47
N GLY A 93 8.95 8.82 -9.09
CA GLY A 93 8.99 8.27 -7.73
C GLY A 93 9.33 9.36 -6.71
N TRP A 94 10.29 10.23 -7.02
CA TRP A 94 10.65 11.33 -6.13
C TRP A 94 9.57 12.41 -6.02
N ALA A 95 8.90 12.74 -7.13
CA ALA A 95 7.76 13.66 -7.11
C ALA A 95 6.63 13.12 -6.23
N MET A 96 6.34 11.81 -6.33
CA MET A 96 5.35 11.12 -5.51
C MET A 96 5.72 11.19 -4.02
N LEU A 97 6.97 10.88 -3.65
CA LEU A 97 7.42 10.91 -2.25
C LEU A 97 7.32 12.32 -1.64
N ARG A 98 7.73 13.36 -2.37
CA ARG A 98 7.59 14.75 -1.89
C ARG A 98 6.13 15.12 -1.62
N HIS A 99 5.24 14.72 -2.50
CA HIS A 99 3.82 15.01 -2.36
C HIS A 99 3.18 14.17 -1.22
N MET A 100 3.62 12.92 -1.02
CA MET A 100 3.27 12.13 0.17
C MET A 100 3.71 12.79 1.47
N SER A 101 4.95 13.28 1.56
CA SER A 101 5.44 13.98 2.76
C SER A 101 4.63 15.25 3.06
N GLN A 102 4.24 16.00 2.03
CA GLN A 102 3.38 17.19 2.19
C GLN A 102 1.98 16.83 2.68
N LEU A 103 1.37 15.77 2.12
CA LEU A 103 0.06 15.29 2.54
C LEU A 103 0.07 14.77 3.98
N ALA A 104 1.10 14.01 4.35
CA ALA A 104 1.29 13.55 5.73
C ALA A 104 1.36 14.75 6.68
N GLY A 105 2.15 15.78 6.35
CA GLY A 105 2.25 17.00 7.15
C GLY A 105 0.91 17.74 7.30
N ARG A 106 0.07 17.78 6.26
CA ARG A 106 -1.27 18.38 6.32
C ARG A 106 -2.26 17.56 7.16
N ARG A 107 -2.19 16.23 7.10
CA ARG A 107 -3.08 15.32 7.85
C ARG A 107 -2.68 15.15 9.32
N LEU A 108 -1.43 15.44 9.66
CA LEU A 108 -0.89 15.42 11.01
C LEU A 108 -0.88 16.80 11.69
N ALA A 109 -1.21 17.87 10.97
CA ALA A 109 -1.33 19.19 11.55
C ALA A 109 -2.56 19.24 12.49
N PRO A 110 -2.42 19.82 13.70
CA PRO A 110 -3.47 19.88 14.71
C PRO A 110 -4.66 20.76 14.31
#